data_AF-A0A3L7S949-F1
#
_entry.id   AF-A0A3L7S949-F1
#
_cell.length_a   1.000
_cell.length_b   1.000
_cell.length_c   1.000
_cell.angle_alpha   90.00
_cell.angle_beta   90.00
_cell.angle_gamma   90.00
#
_symmetry.space_group_name_H-M   'P 1'
#
loop_
_entity.id
_entity.type
_entity.pdbx_description
1 polymer ?
#
loop_
_entity_poly.entity_id
_entity_poly.type
_entity_poly.pdbx_seq_one_letter_code
_entity_poly.pdbx_strand_id
1 'polypeptide(L)'
;MPGHTTLLSLTVIMLLSTPALQADETETATRNTVREDFSRITQPFLREFCVPCHNSDITKGNLRFDLLDTDVSQHSNHERWRQILNRVRSGEMPPPGNSQPNELQVSEFLRAIAANLDDAAIANRNEGRVILRRLNRVEYENTVRDLFNVDVSVRDMLPEDTTSHGFDNVGAALNVSPVLIERYLEAADAVLNAAVAPVHSEESKTERFDLYDSLPKWFLAGTWKQDEGVILFRSGGDSASDLRKFRAPAPGRYRFRIAASAHNSDTPLPMAALLGNFVVSGNPTRHLGYFDAPPGQPRVIEFEEKLLAKNDTIKVTPVALPFVYLKQETMQEYPGPGLHIHWMEVEGPLPEEWPTESYHRVYGDVNPKTATVADAERLLKELLPRAFRRPALPGEERPYRDLVAAALNSGQTFEGAFRIGIKAVLTSPKFLYLRESKGPLDDYALASRL
;
A
#
# COMPACT_ATOMS: atom_id res chain seq x y z
N MET A 1 -88.54 4.12 19.13
CA MET A 1 -88.96 2.78 18.67
C MET A 1 -88.35 2.55 17.28
N PRO A 2 -87.86 1.34 16.97
CA PRO A 2 -86.45 0.97 17.12
C PRO A 2 -85.79 0.50 15.80
N GLY A 3 -84.49 0.18 15.84
CA GLY A 3 -83.85 -0.60 14.77
C GLY A 3 -82.32 -0.64 14.79
N HIS A 4 -81.71 -1.16 15.88
CA HIS A 4 -80.31 -1.58 15.89
C HIS A 4 -80.13 -2.82 14.99
N THR A 5 -79.07 -2.84 14.17
CA THR A 5 -78.51 -4.09 13.67
C THR A 5 -76.99 -4.01 13.75
N THR A 6 -76.47 -4.79 14.69
CA THR A 6 -75.06 -4.90 15.08
C THR A 6 -74.37 -5.89 14.13
N LEU A 7 -73.34 -5.45 13.39
CA LEU A 7 -72.42 -6.37 12.71
C LEU A 7 -71.33 -6.79 13.70
N LEU A 8 -71.26 -8.10 14.00
CA LEU A 8 -70.18 -8.70 14.77
C LEU A 8 -68.87 -8.71 13.96
N SER A 9 -67.81 -8.20 14.58
CA SER A 9 -66.43 -8.32 14.17
C SER A 9 -65.93 -9.75 14.40
N LEU A 10 -65.44 -10.43 13.35
CA LEU A 10 -64.64 -11.64 13.49
C LEU A 10 -63.20 -11.31 13.05
N THR A 11 -62.41 -10.83 14.00
CA THR A 11 -60.99 -10.55 13.78
C THR A 11 -60.22 -11.86 13.98
N VAL A 12 -59.83 -12.51 12.89
CA VAL A 12 -58.87 -13.62 12.93
C VAL A 12 -57.49 -13.03 13.25
N ILE A 13 -57.03 -13.21 14.49
CA ILE A 13 -55.64 -12.94 14.86
C ILE A 13 -54.80 -14.09 14.25
N MET A 14 -54.26 -13.86 13.05
CA MET A 14 -53.12 -14.64 12.58
C MET A 14 -51.91 -14.25 13.43
N LEU A 15 -51.51 -15.14 14.33
CA LEU A 15 -50.17 -15.12 14.91
C LEU A 15 -49.17 -15.30 13.77
N LEU A 16 -48.63 -14.19 13.27
CA LEU A 16 -47.45 -14.18 12.41
C LEU A 16 -46.26 -14.60 13.28
N SER A 17 -45.89 -15.88 13.19
CA SER A 17 -44.62 -16.39 13.70
C SER A 17 -43.50 -15.56 13.07
N THR A 18 -42.71 -14.87 13.91
CA THR A 18 -41.56 -14.09 13.46
C THR A 18 -40.48 -15.04 12.92
N PRO A 19 -40.01 -14.88 11.67
CA PRO A 19 -39.02 -15.78 11.06
C PRO A 19 -37.64 -15.74 11.75
N ALA A 20 -37.39 -14.73 12.59
CA ALA A 20 -36.14 -14.57 13.33
C ALA A 20 -35.99 -15.58 14.49
N LEU A 21 -37.08 -16.01 15.14
CA LEU A 21 -36.99 -17.02 16.20
C LEU A 21 -36.73 -18.42 15.63
N GLN A 22 -37.32 -18.73 14.48
CA GLN A 22 -37.16 -20.05 13.83
C GLN A 22 -35.75 -20.25 13.25
N ALA A 23 -35.10 -19.19 12.76
CA ALA A 23 -33.72 -19.28 12.25
C ALA A 23 -32.71 -19.66 13.35
N ASP A 24 -32.82 -19.04 14.52
CA ASP A 24 -31.95 -19.25 15.69
C ASP A 24 -32.15 -20.67 16.30
N GLU A 25 -33.39 -21.16 16.30
CA GLU A 25 -33.71 -22.54 16.70
C GLU A 25 -33.14 -23.59 15.71
N THR A 26 -33.23 -23.35 14.40
CA THR A 26 -32.65 -24.26 13.39
C THR A 26 -31.12 -24.27 13.39
N GLU A 27 -30.48 -23.13 13.61
CA GLU A 27 -29.01 -23.03 13.68
C GLU A 27 -28.48 -23.70 14.97
N THR A 28 -29.18 -23.51 16.09
CA THR A 28 -28.86 -24.18 17.37
C THR A 28 -29.10 -25.69 17.30
N ALA A 29 -30.18 -26.15 16.65
CA ALA A 29 -30.45 -27.57 16.45
C ALA A 29 -29.39 -28.24 15.56
N THR A 30 -28.99 -27.58 14.47
CA THR A 30 -27.95 -28.09 13.56
C THR A 30 -26.57 -28.16 14.25
N ARG A 31 -26.21 -27.14 15.05
CA ARG A 31 -24.97 -27.16 15.87
C ARG A 31 -25.00 -28.27 16.92
N ASN A 32 -26.17 -28.56 17.52
CA ASN A 32 -26.32 -29.65 18.48
C ASN A 32 -26.16 -31.02 17.82
N THR A 33 -26.71 -31.24 16.62
CA THR A 33 -26.57 -32.51 15.89
C THR A 33 -25.13 -32.78 15.45
N VAL A 34 -24.41 -31.75 14.96
CA VAL A 34 -22.98 -31.87 14.58
C VAL A 34 -22.12 -32.18 15.81
N ARG A 35 -22.42 -31.55 16.96
CA ARG A 35 -21.72 -31.81 18.23
C ARG A 35 -21.97 -33.23 18.76
N GLU A 36 -23.20 -33.75 18.64
CA GLU A 36 -23.55 -35.11 19.03
C GLU A 36 -22.85 -36.16 18.15
N ASP A 37 -22.80 -35.94 16.84
CA ASP A 37 -22.08 -36.82 15.91
C ASP A 37 -20.56 -36.78 16.12
N PHE A 38 -20.00 -35.61 16.36
CA PHE A 38 -18.58 -35.45 16.68
C PHE A 38 -18.19 -36.20 17.95
N SER A 39 -18.95 -36.04 19.03
CA SER A 39 -18.72 -36.72 20.30
C SER A 39 -18.88 -38.25 20.19
N ARG A 40 -19.89 -38.71 19.44
CA ARG A 40 -20.15 -40.13 19.17
C ARG A 40 -18.97 -40.83 18.50
N ILE A 41 -18.29 -40.16 17.57
CA ILE A 41 -17.16 -40.72 16.83
C ILE A 41 -15.85 -40.60 17.62
N THR A 42 -15.61 -39.46 18.28
CA THR A 42 -14.31 -39.17 18.90
C THR A 42 -14.14 -39.76 20.29
N GLN A 43 -15.20 -39.83 21.10
CA GLN A 43 -15.08 -40.33 22.47
C GLN A 43 -14.63 -41.79 22.60
N PRO A 44 -15.12 -42.77 21.79
CA PRO A 44 -14.64 -44.14 21.86
C PRO A 44 -13.14 -44.23 21.57
N PHE A 45 -12.67 -43.52 20.53
CA PHE A 45 -11.26 -43.48 20.16
C PHE A 45 -10.39 -42.89 21.28
N LEU A 46 -10.80 -41.76 21.86
CA LEU A 46 -10.08 -41.15 22.97
C LEU A 46 -10.00 -42.07 24.19
N ARG A 47 -11.10 -42.74 24.55
CA ARG A 47 -11.14 -43.67 25.70
C ARG A 47 -10.21 -44.85 25.52
N GLU A 48 -10.15 -45.41 24.32
CA GLU A 48 -9.36 -46.62 24.04
C GLU A 48 -7.87 -46.31 23.87
N PHE A 49 -7.53 -45.24 23.14
CA PHE A 49 -6.17 -45.00 22.68
C PHE A 49 -5.44 -43.83 23.38
N CYS A 50 -6.17 -42.93 24.05
CA CYS A 50 -5.59 -41.71 24.62
C CYS A 50 -5.67 -41.67 26.16
N VAL A 51 -6.84 -41.95 26.74
CA VAL A 51 -7.09 -41.90 28.19
C VAL A 51 -6.13 -42.77 29.02
N PRO A 52 -5.67 -43.96 28.58
CA PRO A 52 -4.73 -44.75 29.38
C PRO A 52 -3.43 -44.02 29.77
N CYS A 53 -3.00 -43.03 28.97
CA CYS A 53 -1.77 -42.26 29.21
C CYS A 53 -2.00 -40.76 29.54
N HIS A 54 -3.22 -40.28 29.42
CA HIS A 54 -3.60 -38.86 29.51
C HIS A 54 -4.87 -38.69 30.36
N ASN A 55 -4.77 -39.08 31.63
CA ASN A 55 -5.85 -39.06 32.61
C ASN A 55 -5.46 -38.24 33.86
N SER A 56 -6.27 -38.31 34.92
CA SER A 56 -6.03 -37.59 36.18
C SER A 56 -4.72 -37.96 36.87
N ASP A 57 -4.26 -39.20 36.68
CA ASP A 57 -3.16 -39.81 37.43
C ASP A 57 -1.86 -39.79 36.61
N ILE A 58 -1.96 -39.83 35.28
CA ILE A 58 -0.86 -39.81 34.31
C ILE A 58 -1.11 -38.68 33.30
N THR A 59 -0.37 -37.57 33.43
CA THR A 59 -0.52 -36.35 32.62
C THR A 59 0.65 -36.16 31.64
N LYS A 60 0.92 -37.15 30.78
CA LYS A 60 1.97 -37.00 29.76
C LYS A 60 1.62 -35.85 28.80
N GLY A 61 2.58 -34.99 28.49
CA GLY A 61 2.38 -33.87 27.55
C GLY A 61 1.44 -32.75 28.03
N ASN A 62 1.13 -32.67 29.33
CA ASN A 62 0.26 -31.65 29.93
C ASN A 62 -1.17 -31.58 29.33
N LEU A 63 -1.65 -32.71 28.80
CA LEU A 63 -2.97 -32.86 28.19
C LEU A 63 -3.80 -33.87 28.99
N ARG A 64 -5.03 -33.45 29.33
CA ARG A 64 -6.02 -34.18 30.14
C ARG A 64 -7.29 -34.34 29.30
N PHE A 65 -7.60 -35.54 28.82
CA PHE A 65 -8.78 -35.75 27.97
C PHE A 65 -10.10 -35.77 28.76
N ASP A 66 -10.05 -35.93 30.08
CA ASP A 66 -11.20 -35.75 31.00
C ASP A 66 -11.69 -34.29 31.09
N LEU A 67 -10.84 -33.33 30.67
CA LEU A 67 -11.14 -31.90 30.65
C LEU A 67 -11.23 -31.32 29.24
N LEU A 68 -11.20 -32.17 28.20
CA LEU A 68 -11.25 -31.72 26.82
C LEU A 68 -12.71 -31.51 26.40
N ASP A 69 -13.08 -30.25 26.27
CA ASP A 69 -14.39 -29.86 25.75
C ASP A 69 -14.44 -30.03 24.22
N THR A 70 -15.57 -30.51 23.73
CA THR A 70 -15.86 -30.69 22.30
C THR A 70 -16.25 -29.40 21.59
N ASP A 71 -16.51 -28.32 22.33
CA ASP A 71 -16.80 -27.00 21.77
C ASP A 71 -15.53 -26.32 21.22
N VAL A 72 -15.36 -26.39 19.89
CA VAL A 72 -14.27 -25.79 19.13
C VAL A 72 -14.52 -24.33 18.75
N SER A 73 -15.65 -23.73 19.15
CA SER A 73 -15.88 -22.28 18.98
C SER A 73 -14.92 -21.45 19.86
N GLN A 74 -14.48 -22.04 20.98
CA GLN A 74 -13.49 -21.45 21.87
C GLN A 74 -12.07 -21.64 21.31
N HIS A 75 -11.31 -20.55 21.19
CA HIS A 75 -9.97 -20.55 20.59
C HIS A 75 -9.00 -21.54 21.27
N SER A 76 -9.06 -21.66 22.61
CA SER A 76 -8.23 -22.59 23.37
C SER A 76 -8.54 -24.06 23.09
N ASN A 77 -9.82 -24.40 22.86
CA ASN A 77 -10.24 -25.76 22.51
C ASN A 77 -9.92 -26.06 21.04
N HIS A 78 -10.15 -25.10 20.14
CA HIS A 78 -9.78 -25.20 18.73
C HIS A 78 -8.30 -25.57 18.57
N GLU A 79 -7.40 -24.89 19.29
CA GLU A 79 -5.96 -25.15 19.20
C GLU A 79 -5.57 -26.52 19.77
N ARG A 80 -6.22 -26.97 20.86
CA ARG A 80 -6.01 -28.31 21.43
C ARG A 80 -6.44 -29.41 20.47
N TRP A 81 -7.61 -29.29 19.85
CA TRP A 81 -8.10 -30.25 18.86
C TRP A 81 -7.23 -30.28 17.59
N ARG A 82 -6.72 -29.13 17.15
CA ARG A 82 -5.74 -29.03 16.05
C ARG A 82 -4.43 -29.76 16.39
N GLN A 83 -3.96 -29.63 17.63
CA GLN A 83 -2.76 -30.34 18.10
C GLN A 83 -2.99 -31.86 18.12
N ILE A 84 -4.14 -32.33 18.60
CA ILE A 84 -4.52 -33.76 18.60
C ILE A 84 -4.55 -34.30 17.17
N LEU A 85 -5.23 -33.58 16.26
CA LEU A 85 -5.29 -33.92 14.83
C LEU A 85 -3.89 -34.14 14.24
N ASN A 86 -2.97 -33.21 14.49
CA ASN A 86 -1.62 -33.27 13.95
C ASN A 86 -0.81 -34.45 14.49
N ARG A 87 -0.88 -34.73 15.80
CA ARG A 87 -0.11 -35.81 16.44
C ARG A 87 -0.60 -37.21 16.05
N VAL A 88 -1.92 -37.38 15.86
CA VAL A 88 -2.48 -38.64 15.35
C VAL A 88 -2.18 -38.79 13.86
N ARG A 89 -2.29 -37.71 13.08
CA ARG A 89 -1.96 -37.71 11.65
C ARG A 89 -0.49 -38.02 11.37
N SER A 90 0.42 -37.58 12.22
CA SER A 90 1.86 -37.88 12.08
C SER A 90 2.24 -39.28 12.60
N GLY A 91 1.29 -40.05 13.16
CA GLY A 91 1.56 -41.38 13.72
C GLY A 91 2.36 -41.34 15.03
N GLU A 92 2.52 -40.17 15.65
CA GLU A 92 3.22 -40.02 16.92
C GLU A 92 2.40 -40.51 18.11
N MET A 93 1.08 -40.54 17.96
CA MET A 93 0.13 -40.99 18.98
C MET A 93 -0.84 -42.03 18.40
N PRO A 94 -1.04 -43.18 19.08
CA PRO A 94 -0.38 -43.61 20.33
C PRO A 94 1.09 -44.03 20.11
N PRO A 95 1.99 -43.86 21.10
CA PRO A 95 3.41 -44.17 20.92
C PRO A 95 3.67 -45.69 20.82
N PRO A 96 4.78 -46.09 20.18
CA PRO A 96 5.14 -47.51 20.03
C PRO A 96 5.14 -48.26 21.38
N GLY A 97 4.57 -49.47 21.40
CA GLY A 97 4.42 -50.28 22.61
C GLY A 97 3.07 -50.16 23.33
N ASN A 98 2.16 -49.29 22.84
CA ASN A 98 0.77 -49.20 23.30
C ASN A 98 -0.20 -49.75 22.24
N SER A 99 -1.46 -49.98 22.63
CA SER A 99 -2.54 -50.35 21.71
C SER A 99 -2.61 -49.35 20.55
N GLN A 100 -2.53 -49.87 19.32
CA GLN A 100 -2.56 -49.05 18.11
C GLN A 100 -3.93 -49.15 17.44
N PRO A 101 -4.52 -48.02 17.03
CA PRO A 101 -5.74 -48.04 16.22
C PRO A 101 -5.44 -48.60 14.82
N ASN A 102 -6.43 -49.22 14.20
CA ASN A 102 -6.33 -49.61 12.79
C ASN A 102 -6.53 -48.40 11.86
N GLU A 103 -6.19 -48.55 10.58
CA GLU A 103 -6.25 -47.46 9.60
C GLU A 103 -7.65 -46.85 9.46
N LEU A 104 -8.71 -47.66 9.56
CA LEU A 104 -10.09 -47.19 9.48
C LEU A 104 -10.42 -46.28 10.68
N GLN A 105 -10.09 -46.71 11.89
CA GLN A 105 -10.30 -45.94 13.13
C GLN A 105 -9.55 -44.60 13.10
N VAL A 106 -8.30 -44.59 12.62
CA VAL A 106 -7.53 -43.35 12.45
C VAL A 106 -8.20 -42.42 11.43
N SER A 107 -8.62 -42.97 10.28
CA SER A 107 -9.23 -42.18 9.22
C SER A 107 -10.57 -41.54 9.64
N GLU A 108 -11.41 -42.26 10.38
CA GLU A 108 -12.70 -41.77 10.87
C GLU A 108 -12.52 -40.70 11.95
N PHE A 109 -11.57 -40.92 12.87
CA PHE A 109 -11.24 -39.96 13.92
C PHE A 109 -10.70 -38.64 13.36
N LEU A 110 -9.73 -38.70 12.45
CA LEU A 110 -9.16 -37.51 11.81
C LEU A 110 -10.21 -36.74 11.00
N ARG A 111 -11.10 -37.46 10.29
CA ARG A 111 -12.17 -36.85 9.49
C ARG A 111 -13.16 -36.10 10.38
N ALA A 112 -13.55 -36.67 11.52
CA ALA A 112 -14.48 -36.03 12.44
C ALA A 112 -13.90 -34.74 13.05
N ILE A 113 -12.61 -34.73 13.42
CA ILE A 113 -11.94 -33.53 13.92
C ILE A 113 -11.79 -32.47 12.83
N ALA A 114 -11.39 -32.87 11.62
CA ALA A 114 -11.26 -31.94 10.50
C ALA A 114 -12.59 -31.24 10.19
N ALA A 115 -13.69 -32.00 10.08
CA ALA A 115 -15.02 -31.46 9.83
C ALA A 115 -15.46 -30.44 10.90
N ASN A 116 -15.28 -30.79 12.19
CA ASN A 116 -15.65 -29.90 13.29
C ASN A 116 -14.83 -28.60 13.31
N LEU A 117 -13.51 -28.68 13.01
CA LEU A 117 -12.65 -27.49 12.91
C LEU A 117 -12.97 -26.64 11.67
N ASP A 118 -13.30 -27.26 10.53
CA ASP A 118 -13.66 -26.55 9.30
C ASP A 118 -14.98 -25.78 9.44
N ASP A 119 -15.99 -26.37 10.09
CA ASP A 119 -17.28 -25.71 10.37
C ASP A 119 -17.08 -24.49 11.28
N ALA A 120 -16.24 -24.61 12.32
CA ALA A 120 -15.88 -23.50 13.19
C ALA A 120 -15.10 -22.39 12.44
N ALA A 121 -14.24 -22.76 11.50
CA ALA A 121 -13.51 -21.81 10.66
C ALA A 121 -14.41 -21.09 9.64
N ILE A 122 -15.46 -21.74 9.14
CA ILE A 122 -16.49 -21.13 8.28
C ILE A 122 -17.33 -20.14 9.08
N ALA A 123 -17.77 -20.50 10.28
CA ALA A 123 -18.51 -19.58 11.16
C ALA A 123 -17.71 -18.32 11.50
N ASN A 124 -16.43 -18.46 11.83
CA ASN A 124 -15.54 -17.33 12.13
C ASN A 124 -15.22 -16.44 10.91
N ARG A 125 -15.30 -16.97 9.68
CA ARG A 125 -15.10 -16.16 8.45
C ARG A 125 -16.19 -15.11 8.25
N ASN A 126 -17.40 -15.37 8.71
CA ASN A 126 -18.54 -14.46 8.56
C ASN A 126 -18.50 -13.27 9.53
N GLU A 127 -17.69 -13.32 10.60
CA GLU A 127 -17.64 -12.25 11.59
C GLU A 127 -16.68 -11.10 11.27
N GLY A 128 -15.83 -11.24 10.25
CA GLY A 128 -14.91 -10.20 9.75
C GLY A 128 -13.90 -9.71 10.79
N ARG A 129 -12.60 -9.78 10.49
CA ARG A 129 -11.58 -9.19 11.36
C ARG A 129 -11.65 -7.67 11.25
N VAL A 130 -12.00 -6.98 12.35
CA VAL A 130 -11.80 -5.53 12.48
C VAL A 130 -10.30 -5.28 12.52
N ILE A 131 -9.73 -4.77 11.44
CA ILE A 131 -8.33 -4.34 11.43
C ILE A 131 -8.32 -2.86 11.83
N LEU A 132 -7.73 -2.59 13.01
CA LEU A 132 -7.28 -1.25 13.37
C LEU A 132 -5.75 -1.25 13.24
N ARG A 133 -5.23 -0.63 12.18
CA ARG A 133 -3.78 -0.49 11.99
C ARG A 133 -3.43 0.90 11.53
N ARG A 134 -2.26 1.39 11.93
CA ARG A 134 -1.71 2.65 11.41
C ARG A 134 -1.24 2.43 9.97
N LEU A 135 -1.31 3.48 9.16
CA LEU A 135 -0.63 3.56 7.87
C LEU A 135 0.89 3.41 8.11
N ASN A 136 1.52 2.52 7.36
CA ASN A 136 2.98 2.48 7.30
C ASN A 136 3.52 3.74 6.58
N ARG A 137 4.83 3.98 6.64
CA ARG A 137 5.44 5.20 6.06
C ARG A 137 5.23 5.34 4.53
N VAL A 138 5.11 4.22 3.81
CA VAL A 138 4.87 4.21 2.36
C VAL A 138 3.41 4.56 2.06
N GLU A 139 2.47 3.97 2.78
CA GLU A 139 1.04 4.23 2.67
C GLU A 139 0.71 5.68 3.04
N TYR A 140 1.39 6.24 4.05
CA TYR A 140 1.26 7.66 4.39
C TYR A 140 1.71 8.55 3.23
N GLU A 141 2.89 8.31 2.65
CA GLU A 141 3.39 9.07 1.48
C GLU A 141 2.42 9.00 0.31
N ASN A 142 1.96 7.80 -0.05
CA ASN A 142 1.02 7.60 -1.15
C ASN A 142 -0.32 8.31 -0.89
N THR A 143 -0.81 8.26 0.35
CA THR A 143 -2.04 8.96 0.74
C THR A 143 -1.90 10.47 0.57
N VAL A 144 -0.84 11.08 1.09
CA VAL A 144 -0.66 12.54 0.99
C VAL A 144 -0.37 12.98 -0.45
N ARG A 145 0.32 12.15 -1.24
CA ARG A 145 0.52 12.34 -2.67
C ARG A 145 -0.82 12.40 -3.41
N ASP A 146 -1.75 11.46 -3.15
CA ASP A 146 -3.09 11.49 -3.77
C ASP A 146 -3.95 12.68 -3.30
N LEU A 147 -3.88 13.02 -2.01
CA LEU A 147 -4.70 14.09 -1.46
C LEU A 147 -4.33 15.46 -2.01
N PHE A 148 -3.03 15.74 -2.13
CA PHE A 148 -2.51 17.08 -2.46
C PHE A 148 -1.80 17.17 -3.80
N ASN A 149 -1.71 16.07 -4.56
CA ASN A 149 -1.01 16.00 -5.84
C ASN A 149 0.44 16.53 -5.74
N VAL A 150 1.22 16.02 -4.77
CA VAL A 150 2.61 16.43 -4.54
C VAL A 150 3.57 15.25 -4.59
N ASP A 151 4.77 15.47 -5.12
CA ASP A 151 5.86 14.48 -5.12
C ASP A 151 6.91 14.89 -4.08
N VAL A 152 6.64 14.52 -2.82
CA VAL A 152 7.51 14.78 -1.67
C VAL A 152 7.83 13.44 -1.01
N SER A 153 9.12 13.14 -0.82
CA SER A 153 9.59 11.92 -0.16
C SER A 153 9.40 11.96 1.36
N VAL A 154 8.15 12.06 1.83
CA VAL A 154 7.85 12.12 3.27
C VAL A 154 8.13 10.80 3.99
N ARG A 155 8.21 9.68 3.26
CA ARG A 155 8.59 8.38 3.83
C ARG A 155 9.90 8.44 4.60
N ASP A 156 10.87 9.20 4.09
CA ASP A 156 12.22 9.28 4.66
C ASP A 156 12.26 10.23 5.88
N MET A 157 11.18 11.00 6.11
CA MET A 157 10.98 11.83 7.31
C MET A 157 10.36 11.05 8.47
N LEU A 158 9.80 9.87 8.21
CA LEU A 158 9.12 9.04 9.19
C LEU A 158 10.04 7.89 9.66
N PRO A 159 9.99 7.51 10.94
CA PRO A 159 10.73 6.34 11.43
C PRO A 159 10.37 5.07 10.66
N GLU A 160 11.30 4.11 10.58
CA GLU A 160 11.01 2.80 10.01
C GLU A 160 9.96 2.06 10.85
N ASP A 161 9.02 1.40 10.18
CA ASP A 161 7.99 0.63 10.84
C ASP A 161 8.57 -0.69 11.37
N THR A 162 8.32 -1.02 12.65
CA THR A 162 8.78 -2.28 13.25
C THR A 162 8.00 -3.46 12.69
N THR A 163 8.71 -4.40 12.05
CA THR A 163 8.12 -5.66 11.56
C THR A 163 7.93 -6.65 12.72
N SER A 164 6.71 -7.20 12.89
CA SER A 164 6.47 -8.35 13.76
C SER A 164 5.94 -9.51 12.92
N HIS A 165 6.61 -10.67 12.98
CA HIS A 165 6.31 -11.85 12.15
C HIS A 165 6.24 -11.59 10.63
N GLY A 166 7.02 -10.64 10.12
CA GLY A 166 7.05 -10.33 8.68
C GLY A 166 5.86 -9.52 8.17
N PHE A 167 5.01 -9.00 9.05
CA PHE A 167 3.94 -8.07 8.72
C PHE A 167 4.05 -6.78 9.55
N ASP A 168 3.78 -5.64 8.94
CA ASP A 168 3.73 -4.30 9.56
C ASP A 168 2.30 -3.91 10.00
N ASN A 169 1.34 -4.85 9.95
CA ASN A 169 -0.09 -4.63 10.11
C ASN A 169 -0.68 -5.01 11.49
N VAL A 170 0.16 -5.25 12.50
CA VAL A 170 -0.29 -5.72 13.83
C VAL A 170 -0.67 -4.53 14.72
N GLY A 171 -1.98 -4.28 14.84
CA GLY A 171 -2.59 -3.14 15.54
C GLY A 171 -2.28 -2.97 17.03
N ALA A 172 -1.80 -4.01 17.72
CA ALA A 172 -1.57 -3.98 19.16
C ALA A 172 -0.25 -3.29 19.60
N ALA A 173 0.62 -2.89 18.67
CA ALA A 173 1.95 -2.33 18.98
C ALA A 173 2.10 -0.81 18.75
N LEU A 174 1.02 -0.09 18.45
CA LEU A 174 1.09 1.28 17.93
C LEU A 174 0.73 2.34 18.97
N ASN A 175 1.62 2.51 19.97
CA ASN A 175 1.62 3.71 20.81
C ASN A 175 2.25 4.86 20.02
N VAL A 176 1.51 5.96 19.83
CA VAL A 176 2.04 7.16 19.18
C VAL A 176 2.93 7.91 20.18
N SER A 177 4.24 7.80 20.03
CA SER A 177 5.20 8.61 20.78
C SER A 177 5.06 10.10 20.39
N PRO A 178 5.24 11.07 21.32
CA PRO A 178 5.29 12.50 20.97
C PRO A 178 6.24 12.81 19.81
N VAL A 179 7.39 12.13 19.77
CA VAL A 179 8.38 12.23 18.67
C VAL A 179 7.79 11.81 17.32
N LEU A 180 6.91 10.81 17.31
CA LEU A 180 6.28 10.34 16.08
C LEU A 180 5.26 11.37 15.56
N ILE A 181 4.50 12.04 16.43
CA ILE A 181 3.61 13.15 16.03
C ILE A 181 4.41 14.31 15.47
N GLU A 182 5.54 14.67 16.08
CA GLU A 182 6.41 15.73 15.56
C GLU A 182 6.85 15.43 14.12
N ARG A 183 7.28 14.19 13.83
CA ARG A 183 7.63 13.78 12.46
C ARG A 183 6.46 13.83 11.49
N TYR A 184 5.26 13.45 11.92
CA TYR A 184 4.06 13.60 11.09
C TYR A 184 3.70 15.07 10.83
N LEU A 185 3.89 15.96 11.80
CA LEU A 185 3.67 17.39 11.61
C LEU A 185 4.69 18.01 10.64
N GLU A 186 5.96 17.61 10.75
CA GLU A 186 7.02 18.01 9.80
C GLU A 186 6.73 17.51 8.38
N ALA A 187 6.31 16.25 8.24
CA ALA A 187 5.92 15.67 6.97
C ALA A 187 4.71 16.42 6.35
N ALA A 188 3.70 16.73 7.18
CA ALA A 188 2.55 17.51 6.75
C ALA A 188 2.94 18.94 6.32
N ASP A 189 3.90 19.57 6.99
CA ASP A 189 4.45 20.87 6.55
C ASP A 189 5.13 20.76 5.19
N ALA A 190 5.96 19.73 4.97
CA ALA A 190 6.65 19.51 3.70
C ALA A 190 5.66 19.32 2.54
N VAL A 191 4.60 18.53 2.76
CA VAL A 191 3.49 18.34 1.80
C VAL A 191 2.79 19.66 1.48
N LEU A 192 2.39 20.42 2.51
CA LEU A 192 1.66 21.66 2.31
C LEU A 192 2.53 22.74 1.65
N ASN A 193 3.81 22.81 1.98
CA ASN A 193 4.75 23.73 1.34
C ASN A 193 4.93 23.41 -0.15
N ALA A 194 5.03 22.13 -0.50
CA ALA A 194 5.11 21.71 -1.89
C ALA A 194 3.81 22.00 -2.65
N ALA A 195 2.65 21.82 -2.00
CA ALA A 195 1.35 22.01 -2.64
C ALA A 195 1.06 23.47 -2.99
N VAL A 196 1.57 24.42 -2.19
CA VAL A 196 1.35 25.87 -2.39
C VAL A 196 2.54 26.58 -3.03
N ALA A 197 3.56 25.83 -3.46
CA ALA A 197 4.74 26.40 -4.10
C ALA A 197 4.35 27.07 -5.42
N PRO A 198 4.81 28.31 -5.68
CA PRO A 198 4.52 29.01 -6.94
C PRO A 198 5.08 28.24 -8.13
N VAL A 199 4.41 28.37 -9.28
CA VAL A 199 4.96 27.91 -10.57
C VAL A 199 6.25 28.65 -10.89
N HIS A 200 7.17 28.00 -11.62
CA HIS A 200 8.37 28.66 -12.11
C HIS A 200 8.00 29.81 -13.06
N SER A 201 8.85 30.83 -13.13
CA SER A 201 8.73 31.94 -14.10
C SER A 201 9.65 31.79 -15.31
N GLU A 202 10.34 30.65 -15.43
CA GLU A 202 11.29 30.37 -16.52
C GLU A 202 10.55 30.19 -17.86
N GLU A 203 11.07 30.81 -18.91
CA GLU A 203 10.60 30.56 -20.28
C GLU A 203 10.97 29.14 -20.72
N SER A 204 10.00 28.43 -21.30
CA SER A 204 10.25 27.10 -21.86
C SER A 204 11.19 27.19 -23.06
N LYS A 205 12.26 26.40 -23.04
CA LYS A 205 13.23 26.29 -24.13
C LYS A 205 13.32 24.86 -24.61
N THR A 206 13.45 24.69 -25.91
CA THR A 206 13.81 23.39 -26.51
C THR A 206 15.28 23.41 -26.87
N GLU A 207 16.04 22.49 -26.28
CA GLU A 207 17.46 22.34 -26.53
C GLU A 207 17.76 20.89 -26.94
N ARG A 208 18.51 20.73 -28.04
CA ARG A 208 18.98 19.43 -28.51
C ARG A 208 20.46 19.26 -28.21
N PHE A 209 20.81 18.07 -27.77
CA PHE A 209 22.12 17.71 -27.26
C PHE A 209 22.63 16.44 -27.95
N ASP A 210 23.91 16.46 -28.29
CA ASP A 210 24.72 15.26 -28.48
C ASP A 210 25.17 14.78 -27.08
N LEU A 211 24.86 13.53 -26.74
CA LEU A 211 25.19 13.00 -25.42
C LEU A 211 26.70 12.92 -25.20
N TYR A 212 27.49 12.48 -26.19
CA TYR A 212 28.95 12.39 -26.04
C TYR A 212 29.58 13.74 -25.77
N ASP A 213 29.17 14.77 -26.52
CA ASP A 213 29.68 16.13 -26.34
C ASP A 213 29.25 16.74 -25.00
N SER A 214 28.24 16.17 -24.35
CA SER A 214 27.82 16.52 -23.00
C SER A 214 28.68 15.85 -21.92
N LEU A 215 29.38 14.75 -22.22
CA LEU A 215 30.17 14.03 -21.22
C LEU A 215 31.47 14.78 -20.84
N PRO A 216 31.97 14.59 -19.62
CA PRO A 216 33.22 15.22 -19.22
C PRO A 216 34.41 14.45 -19.82
N LYS A 217 35.40 15.16 -20.37
CA LYS A 217 36.58 14.54 -21.01
C LYS A 217 37.36 13.57 -20.12
N TRP A 218 37.28 13.73 -18.80
CA TRP A 218 37.95 12.86 -17.83
C TRP A 218 37.18 11.56 -17.54
N PHE A 219 35.96 11.38 -18.06
CA PHE A 219 35.16 10.19 -17.86
C PHE A 219 34.31 9.86 -19.10
N LEU A 220 34.84 8.93 -19.90
CA LEU A 220 34.26 8.41 -21.13
C LEU A 220 34.21 6.88 -21.11
N ALA A 221 34.01 6.31 -19.91
CA ALA A 221 33.99 4.86 -19.73
C ALA A 221 32.79 4.26 -20.47
N GLY A 222 33.05 3.31 -21.36
CA GLY A 222 32.02 2.61 -22.12
C GLY A 222 31.31 3.45 -23.17
N THR A 223 31.87 4.59 -23.59
CA THR A 223 31.27 5.46 -24.62
C THR A 223 32.13 5.51 -25.86
N TRP A 224 31.54 5.24 -27.01
CA TRP A 224 32.20 5.32 -28.31
C TRP A 224 31.51 6.37 -29.16
N LYS A 225 32.23 7.47 -29.45
CA LYS A 225 31.71 8.56 -30.30
C LYS A 225 31.45 8.05 -31.71
N GLN A 226 30.31 8.43 -32.27
CA GLN A 226 29.95 8.26 -33.67
C GLN A 226 29.71 9.63 -34.31
N ASP A 227 29.57 9.67 -35.64
CA ASP A 227 29.17 10.89 -36.34
C ASP A 227 27.72 11.30 -35.98
N GLU A 228 26.85 10.32 -35.78
CA GLU A 228 25.45 10.49 -35.37
C GLU A 228 25.25 10.10 -33.90
N GLY A 229 25.98 10.73 -32.98
CA GLY A 229 25.80 10.55 -31.53
C GLY A 229 26.80 9.60 -30.88
N VAL A 230 26.32 8.70 -30.00
CA VAL A 230 27.19 7.87 -29.16
C VAL A 230 26.67 6.46 -28.98
N ILE A 231 27.58 5.49 -29.04
CA ILE A 231 27.29 4.11 -28.65
C ILE A 231 27.74 3.92 -27.21
N LEU A 232 26.81 3.46 -26.37
CA LEU A 232 27.01 3.14 -24.97
C LEU A 232 27.15 1.63 -24.80
N PHE A 233 28.28 1.21 -24.27
CA PHE A 233 28.53 -0.14 -23.78
C PHE A 233 28.40 -0.16 -22.27
N ARG A 234 28.09 -1.33 -21.71
CA ARG A 234 28.13 -1.54 -20.26
C ARG A 234 29.56 -1.80 -19.82
N SER A 235 30.18 -0.80 -19.19
CA SER A 235 31.53 -0.90 -18.61
C SER A 235 31.52 -0.63 -17.09
N GLY A 236 32.64 -0.85 -16.40
CA GLY A 236 32.77 -0.80 -14.94
C GLY A 236 32.10 0.38 -14.23
N GLY A 237 31.37 0.08 -13.14
CA GLY A 237 30.92 1.02 -12.10
C GLY A 237 29.77 1.97 -12.51
N ASP A 238 29.94 2.70 -13.60
CA ASP A 238 28.94 3.58 -14.20
C ASP A 238 29.41 3.93 -15.63
N SER A 239 28.58 3.74 -16.66
CA SER A 239 28.88 4.29 -17.98
C SER A 239 28.61 5.80 -17.99
N ALA A 240 29.48 6.59 -18.62
CA ALA A 240 29.29 8.03 -18.75
C ALA A 240 28.04 8.31 -19.60
N SER A 241 26.91 8.61 -18.94
CA SER A 241 25.58 8.59 -19.56
C SER A 241 24.62 9.64 -19.01
N ASP A 242 25.11 10.52 -18.14
CA ASP A 242 24.39 11.68 -17.63
C ASP A 242 24.50 12.85 -18.61
N LEU A 243 23.37 13.51 -18.91
CA LEU A 243 23.31 14.67 -19.79
C LEU A 243 23.82 15.93 -19.05
N ARG A 244 25.13 16.03 -18.83
CA ARG A 244 25.77 17.11 -18.05
C ARG A 244 25.59 18.53 -18.59
N LYS A 245 25.44 18.71 -19.89
CA LYS A 245 25.20 20.02 -20.52
C LYS A 245 23.79 20.54 -20.27
N PHE A 246 22.85 19.67 -19.92
CA PHE A 246 21.53 20.09 -19.46
C PHE A 246 21.48 20.14 -17.94
N ARG A 247 20.98 21.26 -17.40
CA ARG A 247 20.69 21.45 -15.98
C ARG A 247 19.38 22.21 -15.88
N ALA A 248 18.40 21.63 -15.20
CA ALA A 248 17.10 22.26 -15.00
C ALA A 248 17.26 23.64 -14.36
N PRO A 249 16.79 24.74 -15.00
CA PRO A 249 16.87 26.07 -14.40
C PRO A 249 15.96 26.20 -13.17
N ALA A 250 14.85 25.46 -13.14
CA ALA A 250 13.88 25.43 -12.04
C ALA A 250 13.20 24.04 -11.93
N PRO A 251 12.61 23.69 -10.78
CA PRO A 251 11.65 22.58 -10.68
C PRO A 251 10.47 22.80 -11.63
N GLY A 252 9.91 21.73 -12.18
CA GLY A 252 8.79 21.81 -13.12
C GLY A 252 8.69 20.58 -14.01
N ARG A 253 7.68 20.55 -14.89
CA ARG A 253 7.57 19.52 -15.93
C ARG A 253 8.53 19.78 -17.08
N TYR A 254 9.16 18.73 -17.60
CA TYR A 254 10.02 18.77 -18.77
C TYR A 254 9.60 17.66 -19.71
N ARG A 255 9.67 17.92 -21.02
CA ARG A 255 9.50 16.91 -22.05
C ARG A 255 10.88 16.46 -22.52
N PHE A 256 11.11 15.16 -22.49
CA PHE A 256 12.34 14.52 -22.97
C PHE A 256 12.03 13.77 -24.25
N ARG A 257 12.87 13.96 -25.27
CA ARG A 257 12.87 13.15 -26.50
C ARG A 257 14.25 12.54 -26.69
N ILE A 258 14.32 11.22 -26.80
CA ILE A 258 15.58 10.48 -26.94
C ILE A 258 15.48 9.66 -28.22
N ALA A 259 16.34 9.94 -29.20
CA ALA A 259 16.48 9.09 -30.37
C ALA A 259 17.49 7.99 -30.10
N ALA A 260 17.02 6.74 -30.08
CA ALA A 260 17.85 5.58 -29.77
C ALA A 260 17.62 4.41 -30.72
N SER A 261 18.68 3.66 -31.00
CA SER A 261 18.63 2.35 -31.69
C SER A 261 19.60 1.35 -31.05
N ALA A 262 19.42 0.08 -31.37
CA ALA A 262 20.37 -0.96 -31.01
C ALA A 262 21.54 -0.99 -32.00
N HIS A 263 22.76 -1.04 -31.46
CA HIS A 263 23.99 -1.30 -32.21
C HIS A 263 24.37 -2.78 -32.05
N ASN A 264 24.76 -3.44 -33.15
CA ASN A 264 25.16 -4.86 -33.19
C ASN A 264 24.17 -5.79 -32.47
N SER A 265 22.87 -5.60 -32.72
CA SER A 265 21.81 -6.46 -32.21
C SER A 265 20.65 -6.53 -33.20
N ASP A 266 20.08 -7.72 -33.36
CA ASP A 266 18.86 -7.96 -34.16
C ASP A 266 17.59 -7.88 -33.31
N THR A 267 17.72 -7.65 -32.01
CA THR A 267 16.62 -7.51 -31.06
C THR A 267 16.65 -6.13 -30.42
N PRO A 268 15.49 -5.58 -29.98
CA PRO A 268 15.49 -4.34 -29.23
C PRO A 268 16.36 -4.42 -27.97
N LEU A 269 17.10 -3.35 -27.69
CA LEU A 269 17.92 -3.24 -26.48
C LEU A 269 17.23 -2.34 -25.46
N PRO A 270 17.00 -2.83 -24.23
CA PRO A 270 16.39 -2.02 -23.20
C PRO A 270 17.37 -0.96 -22.66
N MET A 271 16.85 0.23 -22.41
CA MET A 271 17.53 1.35 -21.76
C MET A 271 16.73 1.82 -20.55
N ALA A 272 17.40 2.27 -19.50
CA ALA A 272 16.77 2.91 -18.35
C ALA A 272 16.95 4.42 -18.40
N ALA A 273 15.89 5.17 -18.07
CA ALA A 273 15.97 6.60 -17.86
C ALA A 273 15.86 6.93 -16.36
N LEU A 274 16.79 7.74 -15.87
CA LEU A 274 16.83 8.20 -14.49
C LEU A 274 16.88 9.72 -14.45
N LEU A 275 16.18 10.33 -13.50
CA LEU A 275 16.21 11.77 -13.24
C LEU A 275 16.88 12.09 -11.91
N GLY A 276 17.51 13.25 -11.83
CA GLY A 276 18.06 13.80 -10.59
C GLY A 276 19.41 14.46 -10.80
N ASN A 277 20.14 14.65 -9.70
CA ASN A 277 21.46 15.27 -9.71
C ASN A 277 22.57 14.23 -9.48
N PHE A 278 23.23 13.80 -10.56
CA PHE A 278 24.25 12.76 -10.55
C PHE A 278 25.67 13.26 -10.19
N VAL A 279 25.83 14.52 -9.77
CA VAL A 279 27.18 15.08 -9.49
C VAL A 279 27.75 14.57 -8.18
N VAL A 280 26.91 14.36 -7.16
CA VAL A 280 27.33 13.96 -5.81
C VAL A 280 26.64 12.64 -5.46
N SER A 281 27.44 11.65 -5.04
CA SER A 281 26.92 10.38 -4.54
C SER A 281 26.01 10.61 -3.33
N GLY A 282 24.84 9.97 -3.32
CA GLY A 282 23.84 10.13 -2.26
C GLY A 282 22.72 11.12 -2.57
N ASN A 283 22.81 11.88 -3.67
CA ASN A 283 21.66 12.65 -4.13
C ASN A 283 20.50 11.70 -4.51
N PRO A 284 19.25 12.04 -4.19
CA PRO A 284 18.10 11.26 -4.62
C PRO A 284 18.06 11.16 -6.15
N THR A 285 17.81 9.95 -6.66
CA THR A 285 17.59 9.70 -8.09
C THR A 285 16.26 8.99 -8.26
N ARG A 286 15.53 9.35 -9.32
CA ARG A 286 14.24 8.75 -9.67
C ARG A 286 14.40 7.90 -10.92
N HIS A 287 14.19 6.59 -10.79
CA HIS A 287 14.15 5.68 -11.92
C HIS A 287 12.77 5.77 -12.59
N LEU A 288 12.71 6.26 -13.82
CA LEU A 288 11.44 6.46 -14.53
C LEU A 288 10.89 5.13 -15.08
N GLY A 289 11.78 4.29 -15.58
CA GLY A 289 11.38 3.05 -16.24
C GLY A 289 12.38 2.59 -17.29
N TYR A 290 11.95 1.58 -18.03
CA TYR A 290 12.70 0.96 -19.10
C TYR A 290 12.02 1.24 -20.44
N PHE A 291 12.82 1.48 -21.47
CA PHE A 291 12.38 1.76 -22.83
C PHE A 291 13.21 0.95 -23.81
N ASP A 292 12.63 0.56 -24.94
CA ASP A 292 13.32 -0.27 -25.93
C ASP A 292 13.85 0.56 -27.11
N ALA A 293 15.15 0.43 -27.37
CA ALA A 293 15.80 0.92 -28.57
C ALA A 293 15.76 -0.16 -29.66
N PRO A 294 15.04 0.02 -30.78
CA PRO A 294 14.89 -1.01 -31.79
C PRO A 294 16.18 -1.21 -32.62
N PRO A 295 16.36 -2.38 -33.26
CA PRO A 295 17.42 -2.58 -34.24
C PRO A 295 17.18 -1.73 -35.50
N GLY A 296 18.27 -1.30 -36.15
CA GLY A 296 18.21 -0.52 -37.38
C GLY A 296 17.90 0.96 -37.15
N GLN A 297 16.75 1.43 -37.63
CA GLN A 297 16.41 2.86 -37.59
C GLN A 297 16.14 3.35 -36.17
N PRO A 298 16.58 4.57 -35.82
CA PRO A 298 16.33 5.15 -34.51
C PRO A 298 14.84 5.38 -34.26
N ARG A 299 14.40 5.07 -33.04
CA ARG A 299 13.08 5.44 -32.52
C ARG A 299 13.23 6.63 -31.58
N VAL A 300 12.33 7.61 -31.73
CA VAL A 300 12.18 8.69 -30.75
C VAL A 300 11.30 8.20 -29.61
N ILE A 301 11.86 8.21 -28.41
CA ILE A 301 11.19 7.88 -27.16
C ILE A 301 10.88 9.22 -26.49
N GLU A 302 9.59 9.53 -26.34
CA GLU A 302 9.10 10.78 -25.79
C GLU A 302 8.33 10.54 -24.49
N PHE A 303 8.61 11.34 -23.47
CA PHE A 303 7.86 11.37 -22.21
C PHE A 303 7.95 12.73 -21.54
N GLU A 304 6.97 13.03 -20.70
CA GLU A 304 6.94 14.22 -19.85
C GLU A 304 7.08 13.83 -18.39
N GLU A 305 8.01 14.47 -17.69
CA GLU A 305 8.28 14.17 -16.29
C GLU A 305 8.65 15.42 -15.48
N LYS A 306 8.38 15.37 -14.18
CA LYS A 306 8.69 16.48 -13.27
C LYS A 306 10.11 16.35 -12.72
N LEU A 307 10.94 17.36 -12.94
CA LEU A 307 12.20 17.56 -12.22
C LEU A 307 11.91 18.29 -10.91
N LEU A 308 12.43 17.76 -9.80
CA LEU A 308 12.07 18.19 -8.46
C LEU A 308 12.94 19.34 -7.95
N ALA A 309 14.16 19.46 -8.48
CA ALA A 309 15.11 20.46 -8.06
C ALA A 309 15.79 21.17 -9.24
N LYS A 310 16.23 22.40 -8.96
CA LYS A 310 17.17 23.10 -9.83
C LYS A 310 18.45 22.27 -9.97
N ASN A 311 19.02 22.26 -11.16
CA ASN A 311 20.20 21.47 -11.57
C ASN A 311 19.97 19.96 -11.71
N ASP A 312 18.75 19.46 -11.54
CA ASP A 312 18.44 18.10 -11.95
C ASP A 312 18.67 17.94 -13.47
N THR A 313 18.97 16.70 -13.88
CA THR A 313 19.16 16.31 -15.27
C THR A 313 18.66 14.88 -15.47
N ILE A 314 18.89 14.33 -16.67
CA ILE A 314 18.56 12.97 -17.08
C ILE A 314 19.83 12.15 -17.32
N LYS A 315 19.77 10.86 -16.95
CA LYS A 315 20.75 9.82 -17.29
C LYS A 315 20.06 8.72 -18.09
N VAL A 316 20.65 8.32 -19.20
CA VAL A 316 20.13 7.23 -20.06
C VAL A 316 21.17 6.14 -20.16
N THR A 317 20.93 5.00 -19.52
CA THR A 317 21.91 3.90 -19.46
C THR A 317 21.40 2.68 -20.21
N PRO A 318 22.27 1.96 -20.95
CA PRO A 318 21.94 0.62 -21.39
C PRO A 318 21.67 -0.30 -20.19
N VAL A 319 20.70 -1.18 -20.33
CA VAL A 319 20.46 -2.27 -19.38
C VAL A 319 20.51 -3.62 -20.11
N ALA A 320 20.68 -4.70 -19.35
CA ALA A 320 20.80 -6.07 -19.89
C ALA A 320 21.93 -6.32 -20.91
N LEU A 321 22.90 -5.41 -21.07
CA LEU A 321 24.10 -5.66 -21.88
C LEU A 321 25.15 -6.48 -21.12
N PRO A 322 25.97 -7.28 -21.84
CA PRO A 322 27.13 -7.94 -21.25
C PRO A 322 28.10 -6.89 -20.72
N PHE A 323 28.69 -7.20 -19.57
CA PHE A 323 29.70 -6.35 -18.98
C PHE A 323 31.03 -6.54 -19.73
N VAL A 324 31.60 -5.44 -20.24
CA VAL A 324 32.82 -5.47 -21.05
C VAL A 324 33.83 -4.42 -20.63
N TYR A 325 35.11 -4.80 -20.70
CA TYR A 325 36.24 -3.89 -20.52
C TYR A 325 36.82 -3.55 -21.90
N LEU A 326 36.30 -2.49 -22.51
CA LEU A 326 36.77 -1.99 -23.80
C LEU A 326 37.66 -0.76 -23.60
N LYS A 327 38.80 -0.73 -24.29
CA LYS A 327 39.59 0.49 -24.46
C LYS A 327 39.02 1.29 -25.63
N GLN A 328 39.17 2.61 -25.60
CA GLN A 328 38.64 3.50 -26.65
C GLN A 328 39.07 3.08 -28.06
N GLU A 329 40.32 2.65 -28.22
CA GLU A 329 40.90 2.27 -29.51
C GLU A 329 40.33 0.96 -30.07
N THR A 330 39.79 0.09 -29.20
CA THR A 330 39.30 -1.25 -29.56
C THR A 330 37.76 -1.33 -29.60
N MET A 331 37.05 -0.27 -29.24
CA MET A 331 35.57 -0.27 -29.18
C MET A 331 34.93 -0.55 -30.54
N GLN A 332 35.53 -0.06 -31.63
CA GLN A 332 35.05 -0.27 -33.00
C GLN A 332 35.08 -1.73 -33.46
N GLU A 333 35.93 -2.55 -32.84
CA GLU A 333 36.12 -3.98 -33.19
C GLU A 333 35.22 -4.89 -32.36
N TYR A 334 34.51 -4.34 -31.36
CA TYR A 334 33.69 -5.12 -30.46
C TYR A 334 32.43 -5.65 -31.18
N PRO A 335 32.26 -6.98 -31.30
CA PRO A 335 31.15 -7.55 -32.08
C PRO A 335 29.83 -7.61 -31.31
N GLY A 336 29.85 -7.30 -30.01
CA GLY A 336 28.67 -7.42 -29.16
C GLY A 336 27.79 -6.16 -29.18
N PRO A 337 26.63 -6.23 -28.51
CA PRO A 337 25.62 -5.19 -28.57
C PRO A 337 26.02 -3.91 -27.83
N GLY A 338 25.54 -2.77 -28.32
CA GLY A 338 25.63 -1.45 -27.69
C GLY A 338 24.35 -0.65 -27.86
N LEU A 339 24.10 0.31 -26.97
CA LEU A 339 22.96 1.23 -27.09
C LEU A 339 23.39 2.49 -27.82
N HIS A 340 22.84 2.75 -29.01
CA HIS A 340 23.16 3.95 -29.78
C HIS A 340 22.18 5.07 -29.42
N ILE A 341 22.67 6.13 -28.80
CA ILE A 341 21.94 7.38 -28.56
C ILE A 341 22.35 8.38 -29.65
N HIS A 342 21.41 8.72 -30.52
CA HIS A 342 21.64 9.61 -31.66
C HIS A 342 21.63 11.07 -31.22
N TRP A 343 20.61 11.45 -30.46
CA TRP A 343 20.48 12.76 -29.85
C TRP A 343 19.49 12.70 -28.69
N MET A 344 19.61 13.66 -27.79
CA MET A 344 18.65 13.90 -26.72
C MET A 344 18.14 15.33 -26.85
N GLU A 345 16.85 15.53 -26.63
CA GLU A 345 16.24 16.85 -26.65
C GLU A 345 15.44 17.03 -25.38
N VAL A 346 15.59 18.20 -24.78
CA VAL A 346 14.87 18.60 -23.57
C VAL A 346 14.11 19.87 -23.87
N GLU A 347 12.81 19.82 -23.62
CA GLU A 347 11.93 20.98 -23.69
C GLU A 347 11.41 21.29 -22.28
N GLY A 348 11.72 22.47 -21.79
CA GLY A 348 11.14 22.96 -20.55
C GLY A 348 12.00 23.98 -19.78
N PRO A 349 11.62 24.29 -18.54
CA PRO A 349 10.42 23.77 -17.88
C PRO A 349 9.15 24.21 -18.64
N LEU A 350 8.22 23.27 -18.85
CA LEU A 350 6.99 23.48 -19.60
C LEU A 350 6.11 24.50 -18.86
N PRO A 351 5.38 25.38 -19.56
CA PRO A 351 4.52 26.35 -18.90
C PRO A 351 3.54 25.68 -17.92
N GLU A 352 3.48 26.21 -16.71
CA GLU A 352 2.51 25.83 -15.69
C GLU A 352 1.63 27.04 -15.38
N GLU A 353 0.31 26.83 -15.38
CA GLU A 353 -0.65 27.87 -15.02
C GLU A 353 -0.79 27.91 -13.49
N TRP A 354 -0.89 29.13 -12.96
CA TRP A 354 -1.25 29.35 -11.57
C TRP A 354 -2.76 29.63 -11.46
N PRO A 355 -3.49 28.97 -10.52
CA PRO A 355 -2.98 28.05 -9.51
C PRO A 355 -2.74 26.64 -10.05
N THR A 356 -1.77 25.94 -9.45
CA THR A 356 -1.53 24.53 -9.80
C THR A 356 -2.65 23.64 -9.28
N GLU A 357 -2.79 22.43 -9.83
CA GLU A 357 -3.69 21.39 -9.28
C GLU A 357 -3.42 21.15 -7.79
N SER A 358 -2.14 21.14 -7.38
CA SER A 358 -1.76 20.98 -5.97
C SER A 358 -2.27 22.13 -5.10
N TYR A 359 -2.25 23.37 -5.61
CA TYR A 359 -2.82 24.52 -4.92
C TYR A 359 -4.34 24.38 -4.79
N HIS A 360 -5.03 24.00 -5.87
CA HIS A 360 -6.47 23.75 -5.86
C HIS A 360 -6.87 22.62 -4.89
N ARG A 361 -6.04 21.57 -4.73
CA ARG A 361 -6.28 20.51 -3.73
C ARG A 361 -6.24 21.02 -2.29
N VAL A 362 -5.54 22.13 -2.03
CA VAL A 362 -5.49 22.78 -0.71
C VAL A 362 -6.61 23.80 -0.55
N TYR A 363 -6.74 24.76 -1.47
CA TYR A 363 -7.63 25.93 -1.29
C TYR A 363 -8.89 25.92 -2.15
N GLY A 364 -9.06 24.93 -3.04
CA GLY A 364 -10.13 24.92 -4.03
C GLY A 364 -10.11 26.22 -4.85
N ASP A 365 -11.29 26.82 -5.02
CA ASP A 365 -11.46 28.12 -5.68
C ASP A 365 -11.52 29.30 -4.71
N VAL A 366 -11.18 29.08 -3.44
CA VAL A 366 -11.21 30.13 -2.41
C VAL A 366 -10.02 31.06 -2.59
N ASN A 367 -10.26 32.37 -2.53
CA ASN A 367 -9.19 33.35 -2.39
C ASN A 367 -8.75 33.46 -0.92
N PRO A 368 -7.55 32.97 -0.52
CA PRO A 368 -7.15 32.95 0.88
C PRO A 368 -7.05 34.34 1.52
N LYS A 369 -6.91 35.41 0.72
CA LYS A 369 -6.82 36.77 1.26
C LYS A 369 -8.14 37.30 1.83
N THR A 370 -9.26 36.76 1.37
CA THR A 370 -10.62 37.19 1.76
C THR A 370 -11.45 36.05 2.36
N ALA A 371 -10.85 34.88 2.51
CA ALA A 371 -11.49 33.67 2.97
C ALA A 371 -11.90 33.74 4.44
N THR A 372 -12.98 33.06 4.77
CA THR A 372 -13.62 33.07 6.09
C THR A 372 -13.64 31.68 6.72
N VAL A 373 -14.02 31.59 8.00
CA VAL A 373 -14.23 30.30 8.67
C VAL A 373 -15.25 29.42 7.93
N ALA A 374 -16.24 30.01 7.26
CA ALA A 374 -17.21 29.26 6.47
C ALA A 374 -16.57 28.60 5.24
N ASP A 375 -15.61 29.28 4.60
CA ASP A 375 -14.83 28.71 3.50
C ASP A 375 -13.96 27.55 3.97
N ALA A 376 -13.31 27.69 5.14
CA ALA A 376 -12.56 26.60 5.76
C ALA A 376 -13.45 25.39 6.07
N GLU A 377 -14.66 25.61 6.59
CA GLU A 377 -15.62 24.53 6.85
C GLU A 377 -15.99 23.77 5.56
N ARG A 378 -16.22 24.50 4.46
CA ARG A 378 -16.50 23.89 3.15
C ARG A 378 -15.32 23.06 2.64
N LEU A 379 -14.11 23.63 2.64
CA LEU A 379 -12.90 22.93 2.20
C LEU A 379 -12.62 21.68 3.05
N LEU A 380 -12.83 21.75 4.37
CA LEU A 380 -12.71 20.57 5.24
C LEU A 380 -13.74 19.49 4.88
N LYS A 381 -15.00 19.87 4.62
CA LYS A 381 -16.04 18.90 4.21
C LYS A 381 -15.71 18.18 2.91
N GLU A 382 -15.00 18.83 1.99
CA GLU A 382 -14.52 18.22 0.74
C GLU A 382 -13.28 17.33 0.97
N LEU A 383 -12.36 17.74 1.86
CA LEU A 383 -11.13 17.02 2.16
C LEU A 383 -11.37 15.75 3.00
N LEU A 384 -12.20 15.84 4.04
CA LEU A 384 -12.33 14.79 5.06
C LEU A 384 -12.73 13.41 4.51
N PRO A 385 -13.68 13.29 3.55
CA PRO A 385 -14.05 11.98 3.04
C PRO A 385 -12.90 11.23 2.37
N ARG A 386 -12.05 11.97 1.64
CA ARG A 386 -10.85 11.42 1.01
C ARG A 386 -9.76 11.13 2.05
N ALA A 387 -9.53 12.06 2.96
CA ALA A 387 -8.51 11.94 4.00
C ALA A 387 -8.78 10.77 4.96
N PHE A 388 -10.04 10.54 5.33
CA PHE A 388 -10.44 9.45 6.23
C PHE A 388 -10.82 8.16 5.49
N ARG A 389 -10.76 8.16 4.15
CA ARG A 389 -11.09 7.01 3.29
C ARG A 389 -12.46 6.42 3.65
N ARG A 390 -13.44 7.29 3.87
CA ARG A 390 -14.85 6.95 4.11
C ARG A 390 -15.73 8.20 4.04
N PRO A 391 -17.06 8.07 3.93
CA PRO A 391 -17.94 9.22 4.10
C PRO A 391 -17.69 9.92 5.45
N ALA A 392 -17.56 11.24 5.43
CA ALA A 392 -17.43 12.04 6.64
C ALA A 392 -18.77 12.09 7.38
N LEU A 393 -18.74 11.97 8.71
CA LEU A 393 -19.94 12.06 9.54
C LEU A 393 -20.38 13.54 9.67
N PRO A 394 -21.68 13.82 9.82
CA PRO A 394 -22.15 15.19 10.04
C PRO A 394 -21.46 15.85 11.24
N GLY A 395 -20.83 17.01 11.02
CA GLY A 395 -20.13 17.77 12.06
C GLY A 395 -18.72 17.27 12.39
N GLU A 396 -18.20 16.29 11.66
CA GLU A 396 -16.85 15.75 11.84
C GLU A 396 -15.75 16.77 11.49
N GLU A 397 -16.07 17.77 10.70
CA GLU A 397 -15.21 18.91 10.36
C GLU A 397 -15.02 19.91 11.51
N ARG A 398 -15.95 19.95 12.48
CA ARG A 398 -16.02 21.00 13.50
C ARG A 398 -14.73 21.15 14.31
N PRO A 399 -14.10 20.08 14.83
CA PRO A 399 -12.87 20.24 15.60
C PRO A 399 -11.73 20.89 14.81
N TYR A 400 -11.61 20.57 13.52
CA TYR A 400 -10.59 21.14 12.65
C TYR A 400 -10.93 22.58 12.27
N ARG A 401 -12.19 22.87 11.96
CA ARG A 401 -12.68 24.24 11.72
C ARG A 401 -12.47 25.12 12.95
N ASP A 402 -12.71 24.62 14.15
CA ASP A 402 -12.57 25.38 15.39
C ASP A 402 -11.09 25.74 15.64
N LEU A 403 -10.15 24.88 15.26
CA LEU A 403 -8.72 25.23 15.24
C LEU A 403 -8.41 26.36 14.25
N VAL A 404 -8.97 26.31 13.03
CA VAL A 404 -8.83 27.37 12.03
C VAL A 404 -9.41 28.69 12.57
N ALA A 405 -10.61 28.64 13.15
CA ALA A 405 -11.27 29.82 13.72
C ALA A 405 -10.45 30.43 14.88
N ALA A 406 -9.91 29.59 15.77
CA ALA A 406 -9.05 30.05 16.86
C ALA A 406 -7.77 30.73 16.34
N ALA A 407 -7.16 30.19 15.28
CA ALA A 407 -5.98 30.78 14.65
C ALA A 407 -6.30 32.11 13.95
N LEU A 408 -7.42 32.21 13.24
CA LEU A 408 -7.88 33.47 12.65
C LEU A 408 -8.14 34.54 13.73
N ASN A 409 -8.79 34.15 14.83
CA ASN A 409 -9.07 35.05 15.95
C ASN A 409 -7.79 35.54 16.68
N SER A 410 -6.68 34.79 16.56
CA SER A 410 -5.37 35.22 17.07
C SER A 410 -4.55 36.05 16.08
N GLY A 411 -5.13 36.41 14.93
CA GLY A 411 -4.53 37.29 13.94
C GLY A 411 -3.72 36.58 12.85
N GLN A 412 -3.80 35.25 12.73
CA GLN A 412 -3.19 34.53 11.60
C GLN A 412 -3.91 34.86 10.29
N THR A 413 -3.16 34.79 9.18
CA THR A 413 -3.78 34.77 7.85
C THR A 413 -4.61 33.50 7.67
N PHE A 414 -5.58 33.52 6.74
CA PHE A 414 -6.33 32.31 6.41
C PHE A 414 -5.41 31.16 5.98
N GLU A 415 -4.36 31.44 5.21
CA GLU A 415 -3.37 30.44 4.81
C GLU A 415 -2.71 29.79 6.02
N GLY A 416 -2.24 30.60 6.98
CA GLY A 416 -1.63 30.10 8.21
C GLY A 416 -2.62 29.29 9.05
N ALA A 417 -3.83 29.81 9.23
CA ALA A 417 -4.88 29.17 10.01
C ALA A 417 -5.37 27.86 9.38
N PHE A 418 -5.58 27.83 8.07
CA PHE A 418 -6.06 26.65 7.36
C PHE A 418 -5.01 25.54 7.31
N ARG A 419 -3.72 25.90 7.18
CA ARG A 419 -2.60 24.94 7.33
C ARG A 419 -2.64 24.24 8.68
N ILE A 420 -2.98 24.93 9.78
CA ILE A 420 -3.15 24.30 11.10
C ILE A 420 -4.28 23.27 11.07
N GLY A 421 -5.42 23.61 10.46
CA GLY A 421 -6.55 22.71 10.29
C GLY A 421 -6.19 21.43 9.51
N ILE A 422 -5.54 21.57 8.35
CA ILE A 422 -5.12 20.42 7.55
C ILE A 422 -4.09 19.57 8.29
N LYS A 423 -3.08 20.18 8.93
CA LYS A 423 -2.09 19.43 9.72
C LYS A 423 -2.77 18.60 10.80
N ALA A 424 -3.73 19.17 11.51
CA ALA A 424 -4.52 18.45 12.51
C ALA A 424 -5.30 17.26 11.91
N VAL A 425 -5.83 17.39 10.69
CA VAL A 425 -6.44 16.26 9.94
C VAL A 425 -5.39 15.18 9.67
N LEU A 426 -4.24 15.54 9.09
CA LEU A 426 -3.19 14.60 8.65
C LEU A 426 -2.45 13.91 9.80
N THR A 427 -2.57 14.44 11.03
CA THR A 427 -2.04 13.79 12.24
C THR A 427 -3.12 13.19 13.13
N SER A 428 -4.39 13.22 12.70
CA SER A 428 -5.49 12.66 13.47
C SER A 428 -5.49 11.13 13.44
N PRO A 429 -5.99 10.44 14.49
CA PRO A 429 -6.16 8.98 14.45
C PRO A 429 -7.04 8.50 13.30
N LYS A 430 -8.02 9.31 12.87
CA LYS A 430 -8.93 8.99 11.75
C LYS A 430 -8.21 8.99 10.40
N PHE A 431 -7.14 9.76 10.28
CA PHE A 431 -6.27 9.77 9.12
C PHE A 431 -5.16 8.73 9.21
N LEU A 432 -4.52 8.62 10.38
CA LEU A 432 -3.36 7.75 10.56
C LEU A 432 -3.72 6.27 10.63
N TYR A 433 -4.96 5.91 10.99
CA TYR A 433 -5.37 4.52 11.13
C TYR A 433 -6.41 4.13 10.08
N LEU A 434 -6.23 2.94 9.52
CA LEU A 434 -7.27 2.23 8.80
C LEU A 434 -8.18 1.56 9.81
N ARG A 435 -9.48 1.76 9.64
CA ARG A 435 -10.52 1.14 10.46
C ARG A 435 -11.48 0.40 9.55
N GLU A 436 -11.37 -0.92 9.52
CA GLU A 436 -12.28 -1.77 8.76
C GLU A 436 -13.50 -2.15 9.61
N SER A 437 -14.69 -2.12 9.02
CA SER A 437 -15.92 -2.57 9.67
C SER A 437 -15.99 -4.10 9.65
N LYS A 438 -16.73 -4.69 10.62
CA LYS A 438 -17.03 -6.14 10.57
C LYS A 438 -17.90 -6.45 9.35
N GLY A 439 -17.67 -7.60 8.74
CA GLY A 439 -18.44 -8.10 7.60
C GLY A 439 -17.71 -7.99 6.25
N PRO A 440 -18.44 -8.08 5.12
CA PRO A 440 -17.88 -7.92 3.78
C PRO A 440 -17.18 -6.57 3.61
N LEU A 441 -16.11 -6.55 2.83
CA LEU A 441 -15.36 -5.33 2.56
C LEU A 441 -16.19 -4.40 1.67
N ASP A 442 -16.27 -3.13 2.07
CA ASP A 442 -16.81 -2.07 1.22
C ASP A 442 -15.75 -1.56 0.24
N ASP A 443 -16.15 -0.71 -0.71
CA ASP A 443 -15.26 -0.16 -1.73
C ASP A 443 -14.09 0.63 -1.13
N TYR A 444 -14.30 1.27 0.03
CA TYR A 444 -13.24 2.00 0.74
C TYR A 444 -12.22 1.03 1.37
N ALA A 445 -12.68 -0.06 1.97
CA ALA A 445 -11.81 -1.10 2.53
C ALA A 445 -11.05 -1.84 1.43
N LEU A 446 -11.66 -2.06 0.26
CA LEU A 446 -10.98 -2.61 -0.91
C LEU A 446 -9.90 -1.64 -1.43
N ALA A 447 -10.25 -0.36 -1.62
CA ALA A 447 -9.31 0.65 -2.10
C ALA A 447 -8.14 0.88 -1.13
N SER A 448 -8.36 0.76 0.19
CA SER A 448 -7.32 0.94 1.21
C SER A 448 -6.34 -0.24 1.32
N ARG A 449 -6.55 -1.32 0.56
CA ARG A 449 -5.71 -2.53 0.53
C ARG A 449 -4.86 -2.65 -0.74
N LEU A 450 -5.12 -1.81 -1.73
CA LEU A 450 -4.33 -1.65 -2.96
C LEU A 450 -3.26 -0.57 -2.75
#